data_AF-A0A0G0LAZ9-F1
#
_entry.id   AF-A0A0G0LAZ9-F1
#
_cell.length_a   1.000
_cell.length_b   1.000
_cell.length_c   1.000
_cell.angle_alpha   90.00
_cell.angle_beta   90.00
_cell.angle_gamma   90.00
#
_symmetry.space_group_name_H-M   'P 1'
#
loop_
_entity.id
_entity.type
_entity.pdbx_description
1 polymer ?
#
loop_
_entity_poly.entity_id
_entity_poly.type
_entity_poly.pdbx_seq_one_letter_code
_entity_poly.pdbx_strand_id
1 'polypeptide(L)'
;MWVFYTTLVLVTLLTGYFFVFPLYKKRPVLIKKGEFIIYSLSLVTVLFPFLGIWTFIIAIAVMLLLYFLNPWFVYGVTSAMFFEALEKAALATRAPIEKLDNKYKIDGSMEIRLFNLTEKTSLVSFKKTSDSKRAKLTVVVFKKFIQNYFI
;
A
#
# COMPACT_ATOMS: atom_id res chain seq x y z
N MET A 1 30.21 -9.27 -4.54
CA MET A 1 30.32 -7.81 -4.72
C MET A 1 29.37 -7.28 -5.79
N TRP A 2 29.44 -7.73 -7.04
CA TRP A 2 28.58 -7.21 -8.13
C TRP A 2 27.09 -7.23 -7.83
N VAL A 3 26.57 -8.35 -7.31
CA VAL A 3 25.15 -8.48 -6.93
C VAL A 3 24.73 -7.41 -5.92
N PHE A 4 25.56 -7.15 -4.90
CA PHE A 4 25.30 -6.13 -3.88
C PHE A 4 25.23 -4.72 -4.48
N TYR A 5 26.17 -4.34 -5.35
CA TYR A 5 26.14 -3.03 -5.98
C TYR A 5 24.94 -2.88 -6.93
N THR A 6 24.60 -3.92 -7.68
CA THR A 6 23.42 -3.88 -8.56
C THR A 6 22.12 -3.76 -7.78
N THR A 7 21.97 -4.47 -6.65
CA THR A 7 20.77 -4.36 -5.81
C THR A 7 20.73 -3.04 -5.06
N LEU A 8 21.88 -2.50 -4.64
CA LEU A 8 21.97 -1.16 -4.04
C LEU A 8 21.47 -0.09 -5.00
N VAL A 9 21.97 -0.09 -6.24
CA VAL A 9 21.52 0.85 -7.29
C VAL A 9 20.02 0.73 -7.52
N LEU A 10 19.52 -0.51 -7.61
CA LEU A 10 18.09 -0.78 -7.80
C LEU A 10 17.26 -0.26 -6.62
N VAL A 11 17.69 -0.47 -5.38
CA VAL A 11 17.02 0.09 -4.19
C VAL A 11 17.00 1.61 -4.26
N THR A 12 18.12 2.28 -4.56
CA THR A 12 18.14 3.75 -4.68
C THR A 12 17.16 4.26 -5.74
N LEU A 13 17.07 3.60 -6.91
CA LEU A 13 16.12 3.96 -7.96
C LEU A 13 14.67 3.76 -7.51
N LEU A 14 14.37 2.63 -6.85
CA LEU A 14 13.03 2.36 -6.33
C LEU A 14 12.64 3.34 -5.21
N THR A 15 13.56 3.67 -4.31
CA THR A 15 13.32 4.69 -3.26
C THR A 15 13.05 6.05 -3.88
N GLY A 16 13.83 6.42 -4.91
CA GLY A 16 13.61 7.62 -5.69
C GLY A 16 12.21 7.67 -6.31
N TYR A 17 11.80 6.58 -6.95
CA TYR A 17 10.52 6.47 -7.64
C TYR A 17 9.32 6.41 -6.70
N PHE A 18 9.36 5.59 -5.64
CA PHE A 18 8.23 5.37 -4.75
C PHE A 18 8.08 6.43 -3.68
N PHE A 19 9.17 7.02 -3.18
CA PHE A 19 9.12 7.97 -2.06
C PHE A 19 9.54 9.36 -2.48
N VAL A 20 10.73 9.54 -3.07
CA VAL A 20 11.28 10.87 -3.35
C VAL A 20 10.42 11.63 -4.36
N PHE A 21 10.00 10.99 -5.44
CA PHE A 21 9.24 11.65 -6.50
C PHE A 21 7.82 12.08 -6.07
N PRO A 22 7.01 11.24 -5.38
CA PRO A 22 5.74 11.68 -4.82
C PRO A 22 5.91 12.78 -3.78
N LEU A 23 6.90 12.67 -2.88
CA LEU A 23 7.13 13.67 -1.83
C LEU A 23 7.59 15.00 -2.39
N TYR A 24 8.44 15.01 -3.41
CA TYR A 24 8.83 16.23 -4.12
C TYR A 24 7.62 16.94 -4.74
N LYS A 25 6.66 16.18 -5.27
CA LYS A 25 5.40 16.70 -5.82
C LYS A 25 4.33 16.96 -4.76
N LYS A 26 4.64 16.80 -3.47
CA LYS A 26 3.69 16.88 -2.35
C LYS A 26 2.47 15.96 -2.55
N ARG A 27 2.70 14.78 -3.11
CA ARG A 27 1.66 13.77 -3.37
C ARG A 27 1.82 12.58 -2.44
N PRO A 28 0.70 11.93 -2.06
CA PRO A 28 0.77 10.73 -1.24
C PRO A 28 1.42 9.57 -1.96
N VAL A 29 2.20 8.84 -1.17
CA VAL A 29 2.88 7.64 -1.58
C VAL A 29 1.89 6.50 -1.44
N LEU A 30 1.61 5.82 -2.55
CA LEU A 30 0.73 4.67 -2.59
C LEU A 30 1.47 3.54 -3.29
N ILE A 31 1.89 2.54 -2.51
CA ILE A 31 2.65 1.40 -3.01
C ILE A 31 1.73 0.18 -3.01
N LYS A 32 1.56 -0.41 -4.19
CA LYS A 32 0.74 -1.62 -4.36
C LYS A 32 1.48 -2.87 -3.91
N LYS A 33 0.73 -3.96 -3.73
CA LYS A 33 1.27 -5.31 -3.44
C LYS A 33 2.57 -5.63 -4.21
N GLY A 34 2.53 -5.63 -5.54
CA GLY A 34 3.68 -6.05 -6.36
C GLY A 34 4.89 -5.14 -6.20
N GLU A 35 4.66 -3.84 -6.16
CA GLU A 35 5.69 -2.80 -5.97
C GLU A 35 6.32 -2.89 -4.58
N PHE A 36 5.51 -3.11 -3.55
CA PHE A 36 5.96 -3.25 -2.16
C PHE A 36 6.82 -4.50 -1.96
N ILE A 37 6.47 -5.62 -2.60
CA ILE A 37 7.26 -6.86 -2.54
C ILE A 37 8.61 -6.65 -3.20
N ILE A 38 8.65 -6.08 -4.40
CA ILE A 38 9.92 -5.85 -5.12
C ILE A 38 10.82 -4.92 -4.31
N TYR A 39 10.26 -3.84 -3.77
CA TYR A 39 11.02 -2.90 -2.93
C TYR A 39 11.55 -3.57 -1.66
N SER A 40 10.69 -4.27 -0.91
CA SER A 40 11.08 -4.92 0.34
C SER A 40 12.10 -6.05 0.13
N LEU A 41 11.97 -6.85 -0.93
CA LEU A 41 12.93 -7.89 -1.28
C LEU A 41 14.30 -7.31 -1.63
N SER A 42 14.30 -6.24 -2.42
CA SER A 42 15.52 -5.53 -2.80
C SER A 42 16.21 -4.96 -1.56
N LEU A 43 15.45 -4.35 -0.65
CA LEU A 43 15.94 -3.78 0.60
C LEU A 43 16.53 -4.84 1.54
N VAL A 44 15.84 -5.97 1.72
CA VAL A 44 16.34 -7.09 2.55
C VAL A 44 17.62 -7.70 1.97
N THR A 45 17.73 -7.78 0.64
CA THR A 45 18.93 -8.29 -0.03
C THR A 45 20.12 -7.36 0.13
N VAL A 46 19.90 -6.04 0.06
CA VAL A 46 20.94 -5.03 0.32
C VAL A 46 21.37 -5.04 1.78
N LEU A 47 20.45 -5.28 2.72
CA LEU A 47 20.78 -5.31 4.14
C LEU A 47 21.40 -6.63 4.61
N PHE A 48 21.30 -7.70 3.83
CA PHE A 48 21.84 -9.02 4.17
C PHE A 48 23.28 -9.00 4.70
N PRO A 49 24.26 -8.29 4.10
CA PRO A 49 25.64 -8.28 4.60
C PRO A 49 25.80 -7.64 5.99
N PHE A 50 24.82 -6.85 6.41
CA PHE A 50 24.82 -6.12 7.67
C PHE A 50 23.91 -6.76 8.74
N LEU A 51 23.12 -7.76 8.36
CA LEU A 51 22.16 -8.43 9.23
C LEU A 51 22.69 -9.81 9.63
N GLY A 52 22.47 -10.18 10.90
CA GLY A 52 22.69 -11.55 11.34
C GLY A 52 21.73 -12.53 10.65
N ILE A 53 22.10 -13.81 10.58
CA ILE A 53 21.29 -14.85 9.91
C ILE A 53 19.85 -14.90 10.48
N TRP A 54 19.71 -14.72 11.80
CA TRP A 54 18.42 -14.75 12.50
C TRP A 54 17.54 -13.56 12.15
N THR A 55 18.10 -12.34 12.08
CA THR A 55 17.31 -11.15 11.70
C THR A 55 16.89 -11.21 10.23
N PHE A 56 17.72 -11.81 9.37
CA PHE A 56 17.36 -12.05 7.98
C PHE A 56 16.19 -13.04 7.83
N ILE A 57 16.22 -14.16 8.57
CA ILE A 57 15.11 -15.13 8.57
C ILE A 57 13.81 -14.47 9.05
N ILE A 58 13.88 -13.68 10.13
CA ILE A 58 12.71 -12.94 10.65
C ILE A 58 12.20 -11.95 9.60
N ALA A 59 13.08 -11.19 8.94
CA ALA A 59 12.69 -10.23 7.91
C ALA A 59 11.98 -10.91 6.72
N ILE A 60 12.47 -12.06 6.28
CA ILE A 60 11.82 -12.86 5.24
C ILE A 60 10.46 -13.37 5.72
N ALA A 61 10.36 -13.90 6.95
CA ALA A 61 9.10 -14.40 7.50
C ALA A 61 8.04 -13.29 7.58
N VAL A 62 8.42 -12.10 8.04
CA VAL A 62 7.54 -10.92 8.07
C VAL A 62 7.12 -10.51 6.65
N MET A 63 8.04 -10.50 5.69
CA MET A 63 7.72 -10.22 4.30
C MET A 63 6.73 -11.21 3.71
N LEU A 64 6.89 -12.51 4.02
CA LEU A 64 5.98 -13.59 3.59
C LEU A 64 4.60 -13.46 4.21
N LEU A 65 4.52 -13.04 5.48
CA LEU A 65 3.26 -12.73 6.15
C LEU A 65 2.56 -11.53 5.52
N LEU A 66 3.28 -10.44 5.24
CA LEU A 66 2.75 -9.28 4.53
C LEU A 66 2.33 -9.62 3.09
N TYR A 67 3.04 -10.54 2.43
CA TYR A 67 2.66 -11.07 1.11
C TYR A 67 1.28 -11.73 1.14
N PHE A 68 0.96 -12.51 2.18
CA PHE A 68 -0.33 -13.16 2.31
C PHE A 68 -1.47 -12.17 2.59
N LEU A 69 -1.19 -11.14 3.39
CA LEU A 69 -2.18 -10.12 3.80
C LEU A 69 -2.52 -9.10 2.69
N ASN A 70 -1.70 -9.02 1.65
CA ASN A 70 -1.88 -8.12 0.50
C ASN A 70 -2.16 -6.64 0.84
N PRO A 71 -1.47 -6.02 1.82
CA PRO A 71 -1.75 -4.64 2.16
C PRO A 71 -1.22 -3.70 1.07
N TRP A 72 -1.93 -2.58 0.89
CA TRP A 72 -1.43 -1.39 0.21
C TRP A 72 -0.82 -0.48 1.26
N PHE A 73 0.36 0.02 0.98
CA PHE A 73 1.00 1.01 1.83
C PHE A 73 0.60 2.40 1.36
N VAL A 74 -0.02 3.18 2.26
CA VAL A 74 -0.43 4.56 2.01
C VAL A 74 0.30 5.46 3.00
N TYR A 75 0.99 6.46 2.46
CA TYR A 75 1.71 7.46 3.25
C TYR A 75 1.37 8.88 2.80
N GLY A 76 1.20 9.76 3.79
CA GLY A 76 0.87 11.17 3.63
C GLY A 76 -0.63 11.48 3.59
N VAL A 77 -1.50 10.50 3.81
CA VAL A 77 -2.95 10.67 3.86
C VAL A 77 -3.43 10.33 5.27
N THR A 78 -4.24 11.19 5.87
CA THR A 78 -4.88 10.89 7.15
C THR A 78 -6.05 9.94 6.95
N SER A 79 -6.47 9.24 8.01
CA SER A 79 -7.64 8.36 7.97
C SER A 79 -8.90 9.08 7.46
N ALA A 80 -9.09 10.34 7.86
CA ALA A 80 -10.22 11.14 7.41
C ALA A 80 -10.21 11.39 5.89
N MET A 81 -9.06 11.79 5.34
CA MET A 81 -8.90 11.98 3.88
C MET A 81 -9.03 10.67 3.11
N PHE A 82 -8.58 9.55 3.70
CA PHE A 82 -8.79 8.23 3.13
C PHE A 82 -10.29 7.91 3.00
N PHE A 83 -11.07 8.17 4.05
CA PHE A 83 -12.52 7.94 4.02
C PHE A 83 -13.24 8.87 3.05
N GLU A 84 -12.86 10.14 3.01
CA GLU A 84 -13.42 11.10 2.07
C GLU A 84 -13.16 10.68 0.60
N ALA A 85 -11.96 10.22 0.27
CA ALA A 85 -11.68 9.67 -1.06
C ALA A 85 -12.49 8.40 -1.35
N LEU A 86 -12.70 7.54 -0.35
CA LEU A 86 -13.46 6.31 -0.51
C LEU A 86 -14.93 6.59 -0.81
N GLU A 87 -15.51 7.55 -0.10
CA GLU A 87 -16.88 8.01 -0.30
C GLU A 87 -17.05 8.66 -1.68
N LYS A 88 -16.14 9.56 -2.07
CA LYS A 88 -16.12 10.15 -3.42
C LYS A 88 -16.01 9.09 -4.52
N ALA A 89 -15.19 8.07 -4.31
CA ALA A 89 -15.05 6.97 -5.26
C ALA A 89 -16.32 6.14 -5.40
N ALA A 90 -17.00 5.84 -4.29
CA ALA A 90 -18.25 5.09 -4.33
C ALA A 90 -19.42 5.89 -4.89
N LEU A 91 -19.50 7.19 -4.62
CA LEU A 91 -20.47 8.08 -5.27
C LEU A 91 -20.26 8.07 -6.78
N ALA A 92 -19.01 8.18 -7.24
CA ALA A 92 -18.67 8.14 -8.67
C ALA A 92 -19.02 6.80 -9.34
N THR A 93 -18.89 5.66 -8.63
CA THR A 93 -19.23 4.34 -9.17
C THR A 93 -20.63 3.85 -8.80
N ARG A 94 -21.39 4.67 -8.06
CA ARG A 94 -22.70 4.35 -7.48
C ARG A 94 -22.70 3.03 -6.68
N ALA A 95 -21.59 2.68 -6.05
CA ALA A 95 -21.47 1.47 -5.24
C ALA A 95 -21.92 1.76 -3.80
N PRO A 96 -22.76 0.92 -3.17
CA PRO A 96 -23.12 1.14 -1.78
C PRO A 96 -21.90 0.89 -0.88
N ILE A 97 -21.64 1.80 0.07
CA ILE A 97 -20.64 1.63 1.12
C ILE A 97 -21.36 1.41 2.44
N GLU A 98 -20.96 0.38 3.18
CA GLU A 98 -21.30 0.20 4.58
C GLU A 98 -20.06 0.45 5.43
N LYS A 99 -20.17 1.33 6.44
CA LYS A 99 -19.14 1.57 7.43
C LYS A 99 -19.41 0.68 8.65
N LEU A 100 -18.52 -0.25 8.93
CA LEU A 100 -18.40 -0.94 10.21
C LEU A 100 -17.20 -0.33 10.96
N ASP A 101 -17.21 -0.32 12.29
CA ASP A 101 -16.30 0.45 13.16
C ASP A 101 -14.83 0.59 12.71
N ASN A 102 -14.24 -0.45 12.09
CA ASN A 102 -12.90 -0.42 11.49
C ASN A 102 -12.80 -1.10 10.12
N LYS A 103 -13.93 -1.33 9.46
CA LYS A 103 -14.06 -2.10 8.22
C LYS A 103 -15.04 -1.42 7.30
N TYR A 104 -14.73 -1.37 6.01
CA TYR A 104 -15.64 -0.82 5.01
C TYR A 104 -16.07 -1.91 4.07
N LYS A 105 -17.35 -2.03 3.79
CA LYS A 105 -17.85 -2.97 2.81
C LYS A 105 -18.32 -2.20 1.58
N ILE A 106 -17.75 -2.48 0.42
CA ILE A 106 -18.19 -1.95 -0.86
C ILE A 106 -19.06 -3.02 -1.53
N ASP A 107 -20.27 -2.65 -1.91
CA ASP A 107 -21.15 -3.44 -2.80
C ASP A 107 -21.38 -4.88 -2.30
N GLY A 108 -21.37 -5.07 -0.97
CA GLY A 108 -21.48 -6.39 -0.32
C GLY A 108 -20.34 -7.38 -0.65
N SER A 109 -19.39 -6.99 -1.50
CA SER A 109 -18.49 -7.89 -2.24
C SER A 109 -17.02 -7.65 -1.94
N MET A 110 -16.66 -6.51 -1.35
CA MET A 110 -15.28 -6.21 -0.96
C MET A 110 -15.23 -5.56 0.43
N GLU A 111 -14.43 -6.13 1.32
CA GLU A 111 -14.14 -5.59 2.66
C GLU A 111 -12.78 -4.87 2.62
N ILE A 112 -12.74 -3.64 3.10
CA ILE A 112 -11.53 -2.82 3.23
C ILE A 112 -11.22 -2.69 4.71
N ARG A 113 -9.99 -3.05 5.08
CA ARG A 113 -9.46 -2.88 6.43
C ARG A 113 -8.36 -1.85 6.41
N LEU A 114 -8.51 -0.82 7.25
CA LEU A 114 -7.48 0.20 7.46
C LEU A 114 -6.76 -0.10 8.77
N PHE A 115 -5.45 -0.26 8.70
CA PHE A 115 -4.57 -0.35 9.86
C PHE A 115 -3.69 0.89 9.88
N ASN A 116 -3.93 1.79 10.83
CA ASN A 116 -3.11 2.98 11.00
C ASN A 116 -1.85 2.62 11.80
N LEU A 117 -0.69 2.85 11.19
CA LEU A 117 0.61 2.76 11.86
C LEU A 117 0.96 4.09 12.54
N THR A 118 0.58 5.21 11.91
CA THR A 118 0.82 6.59 12.38
C THR A 118 -0.27 7.49 11.79
N GLU A 119 -0.40 8.74 12.25
CA GLU A 119 -1.41 9.70 11.77
C GLU A 119 -1.50 9.85 10.24
N LYS A 120 -0.35 9.76 9.55
CA LYS A 120 -0.24 9.88 8.08
C LYS A 120 0.24 8.59 7.40
N THR A 121 0.31 7.47 8.12
CA THR A 121 0.83 6.21 7.59
C THR A 121 -0.15 5.08 7.89
N SER A 122 -0.68 4.45 6.84
CA SER A 122 -1.68 3.41 7.00
C SER A 122 -1.44 2.24 6.02
N LEU A 123 -1.73 1.04 6.49
CA LEU A 123 -1.83 -0.17 5.68
C LEU A 123 -3.29 -0.44 5.37
N VAL A 124 -3.58 -0.73 4.11
CA VAL A 124 -4.95 -0.92 3.63
C VAL A 124 -5.05 -2.29 2.98
N SER A 125 -5.85 -3.19 3.55
CA SER A 125 -6.10 -4.50 2.93
C SER A 125 -7.47 -4.51 2.24
N PHE A 126 -7.49 -4.98 1.00
CA PHE A 126 -8.71 -5.17 0.22
C PHE A 126 -9.02 -6.67 0.15
N LYS A 127 -9.94 -7.14 0.99
CA LYS A 127 -10.41 -8.53 1.00
C LYS A 127 -11.62 -8.66 0.09
N LYS A 128 -11.50 -9.48 -0.96
CA LYS A 128 -12.64 -9.81 -1.83
C LYS A 128 -13.49 -10.89 -1.16
N THR A 129 -14.78 -10.66 -1.09
CA THR A 129 -15.78 -11.62 -0.61
C THR A 129 -16.54 -12.23 -1.80
N SER A 130 -16.79 -11.44 -2.84
CA SER A 130 -17.33 -11.92 -4.12
C SER A 130 -16.76 -11.10 -5.29
N ASP A 131 -16.82 -11.64 -6.51
CA ASP A 131 -16.18 -11.01 -7.66
C ASP A 131 -17.12 -9.99 -8.33
N SER A 132 -17.21 -8.79 -7.75
CA SER A 132 -17.95 -7.66 -8.33
C SER A 132 -17.04 -6.79 -9.20
N LYS A 133 -17.43 -6.59 -10.47
CA LYS A 133 -16.77 -5.62 -11.36
C LYS A 133 -16.87 -4.19 -10.81
N ARG A 134 -17.97 -3.88 -10.11
CA ARG A 134 -18.22 -2.55 -9.53
C ARG A 134 -17.27 -2.26 -8.38
N ALA A 135 -17.07 -3.20 -7.46
CA ALA A 135 -16.10 -3.07 -6.37
C ALA A 135 -14.67 -2.88 -6.91
N LYS A 136 -14.28 -3.63 -7.95
CA LYS A 136 -12.98 -3.45 -8.63
C LYS A 136 -12.84 -2.03 -9.21
N LEU A 137 -13.87 -1.52 -9.86
CA LEU A 137 -13.86 -0.16 -10.42
C LEU A 137 -13.75 0.90 -9.31
N THR A 138 -14.47 0.73 -8.20
CA THR A 138 -14.39 1.64 -7.04
C THR A 138 -12.98 1.73 -6.50
N VAL A 139 -12.25 0.62 -6.38
CA VAL A 139 -10.83 0.63 -5.94
C VAL A 139 -9.92 1.39 -6.92
N VAL A 140 -10.15 1.26 -8.22
CA VAL A 140 -9.37 1.98 -9.25
C VAL A 140 -9.64 3.49 -9.18
N VAL A 141 -10.90 3.88 -9.03
CA VAL A 141 -11.31 5.28 -8.91
C VAL A 141 -10.79 5.87 -7.58
N PHE A 142 -10.94 5.13 -6.50
CA PHE A 142 -10.40 5.47 -5.18
C PHE A 142 -8.91 5.76 -5.22
N LYS A 143 -8.13 4.90 -5.90
CA LYS A 143 -6.70 5.12 -6.10
C LYS A 143 -6.43 6.49 -6.73
N LYS A 144 -7.19 6.87 -7.77
CA LYS A 144 -7.00 8.16 -8.45
C LYS A 144 -7.32 9.33 -7.52
N PHE A 145 -8.36 9.22 -6.71
CA PHE A 145 -8.69 10.25 -5.71
C PHE A 145 -7.58 10.42 -4.68
N ILE A 146 -7.07 9.31 -4.12
CA ILE A 146 -5.96 9.39 -3.18
C ILE A 146 -4.72 10.03 -3.81
N GLN A 147 -4.33 9.60 -5.01
CA GLN A 147 -3.14 10.12 -5.68
C GLN A 147 -3.22 11.61 -6.08
N ASN A 148 -4.42 12.18 -6.05
CA ASN A 148 -4.66 13.60 -6.34
C ASN A 148 -4.73 14.48 -5.08
N TYR A 149 -4.70 13.89 -3.87
CA TYR A 149 -4.51 14.71 -2.68
C TYR A 149 -3.12 15.34 -2.67
N PHE A 150 -3.03 16.52 -2.08
CA PHE A 150 -1.77 17.21 -1.82
C PHE A 150 -1.48 17.14 -0.31
N ILE A 151 -0.21 16.99 0.04
CA ILE A 151 0.32 16.88 1.41
C ILE A 151 1.03 18.17 1.81
#